data_AF-A0A520ZVW8-F1
#
_entry.id   AF-A0A520ZVW8-F1
#
_cell.length_a   1.000
_cell.length_b   1.000
_cell.length_c   1.000
_cell.angle_alpha   90.00
_cell.angle_beta   90.00
_cell.angle_gamma   90.00
#
_symmetry.space_group_name_H-M   'P 1'
#
loop_
_entity.id
_entity.type
_entity.pdbx_description
1 polymer ?
#
loop_
_entity_poly.entity_id
_entity_poly.type
_entity_poly.pdbx_seq_one_letter_code
_entity_poly.pdbx_strand_id
1 'polypeptide(L)'
;MIDKIKMIGFVLVFGIFWSTALVAVDTITGPRIEKYLLEKKRKKVLEALVIPYEADNIEAVFTSNVTAEEFDGKTIYTAQDGSIAFEFAGPASQGPISGVIALSPDKEALKGIAIIQQSETPGLGSRVLDPENL
;
A
#
# COMPACT_ATOMS: atom_id res chain seq x y z
N MET A 1 -33.99 37.87 -15.75
CA MET A 1 -34.41 36.53 -15.27
C MET A 1 -33.86 35.41 -16.14
N ILE A 2 -33.90 35.54 -17.46
CA ILE A 2 -33.37 34.56 -18.43
C ILE A 2 -31.89 34.21 -18.19
N ASP A 3 -31.03 35.19 -17.88
CA ASP A 3 -29.60 34.92 -17.65
C ASP A 3 -29.34 34.10 -16.39
N LYS A 4 -30.17 34.29 -15.35
CA LYS A 4 -30.09 33.47 -14.12
C LYS A 4 -30.49 32.02 -14.41
N ILE A 5 -31.50 31.80 -15.27
CA ILE A 5 -31.94 30.47 -15.68
C ILE A 5 -30.86 29.79 -16.54
N LYS A 6 -30.23 30.51 -17.48
CA LYS A 6 -29.11 30.00 -18.28
C LYS A 6 -27.91 29.62 -17.41
N MET A 7 -27.58 30.45 -16.41
CA MET A 7 -26.52 30.17 -15.46
C MET A 7 -26.81 28.91 -14.63
N ILE A 8 -28.03 28.74 -14.13
CA ILE A 8 -28.43 27.53 -13.40
C ILE A 8 -28.33 26.29 -14.29
N GLY A 9 -28.82 26.37 -15.53
CA GLY A 9 -28.71 25.29 -16.51
C GLY A 9 -27.25 24.92 -16.81
N PHE A 10 -26.37 25.91 -16.98
CA PHE A 10 -24.94 25.69 -17.17
C PHE A 10 -24.31 24.95 -15.99
N VAL A 11 -24.56 25.41 -14.75
CA VAL A 11 -24.00 24.79 -13.54
C VAL A 11 -24.49 23.34 -13.38
N LEU A 12 -25.75 23.07 -13.69
CA LEU A 12 -26.30 21.71 -13.63
C LEU A 12 -25.63 20.78 -14.65
N VAL A 13 -25.51 21.21 -15.91
CA VAL A 13 -24.87 20.41 -16.96
C VAL A 13 -23.40 20.17 -16.63
N PHE A 14 -22.69 21.22 -16.21
CA PHE A 14 -21.29 21.13 -15.83
C PHE A 14 -21.09 20.22 -14.62
N GLY A 15 -21.94 20.34 -13.59
CA GLY A 15 -21.90 19.48 -12.41
C GLY A 15 -22.14 18.01 -12.74
N ILE A 16 -23.15 17.70 -13.56
CA ILE A 16 -23.43 16.33 -14.01
C ILE A 16 -22.27 15.79 -14.83
N PHE A 17 -21.72 16.59 -15.74
CA PHE A 17 -20.58 16.21 -16.55
C PHE A 17 -19.36 15.84 -15.70
N TRP A 18 -18.97 16.71 -14.76
CA TRP A 18 -17.81 16.44 -13.90
C TRP A 18 -18.03 15.29 -12.93
N SER A 19 -19.23 15.19 -12.35
CA SER A 19 -19.56 14.07 -11.46
C SER A 19 -19.50 12.74 -12.21
N THR A 20 -20.04 12.69 -13.42
CA THR A 20 -20.00 11.49 -14.27
C THR A 20 -18.57 11.15 -14.68
N ALA A 21 -17.77 12.14 -15.07
CA ALA A 21 -16.36 11.94 -15.41
C ALA A 21 -15.55 11.39 -14.22
N LEU A 22 -15.74 11.93 -13.02
CA LEU A 22 -15.06 11.48 -11.81
C LEU A 22 -15.41 10.03 -11.45
N VAL A 23 -16.71 9.70 -11.46
CA VAL A 23 -17.19 8.34 -11.17
C VAL A 23 -16.70 7.35 -12.23
N ALA A 24 -16.67 7.72 -13.51
CA ALA A 24 -16.16 6.87 -14.56
C ALA A 24 -14.67 6.54 -14.37
N VAL A 25 -13.84 7.55 -14.04
CA VAL A 25 -12.42 7.33 -13.76
C VAL A 25 -12.23 6.40 -12.56
N ASP A 26 -12.91 6.69 -11.45
CA ASP A 26 -12.80 5.91 -10.21
C ASP A 26 -13.20 4.44 -10.42
N THR A 27 -14.37 4.19 -11.02
CA THR A 27 -14.88 2.83 -11.23
C THR A 27 -14.07 2.01 -12.24
N ILE A 28 -13.52 2.65 -13.28
CA ILE A 28 -12.70 1.96 -14.29
C ILE A 28 -11.30 1.65 -13.75
N THR A 29 -10.72 2.56 -12.96
CA THR A 29 -9.34 2.43 -12.48
C THR A 29 -9.21 1.74 -11.13
N GLY A 30 -10.25 1.80 -10.28
CA GLY A 30 -10.29 1.23 -8.93
C GLY A 30 -9.81 -0.22 -8.87
N PRO A 31 -10.41 -1.16 -9.63
CA PRO A 31 -9.99 -2.56 -9.59
C PRO A 31 -8.52 -2.79 -9.98
N ARG A 32 -7.99 -1.94 -10.87
CA ARG A 32 -6.57 -2.00 -11.27
C ARG A 32 -5.68 -1.51 -10.13
N ILE A 33 -6.03 -0.37 -9.52
CA ILE A 33 -5.31 0.21 -8.38
C ILE A 33 -5.29 -0.78 -7.22
N GLU A 34 -6.42 -1.38 -6.88
CA GLU A 34 -6.52 -2.39 -5.81
C GLU A 34 -5.61 -3.58 -6.07
N LYS A 35 -5.60 -4.12 -7.29
CA LYS A 35 -4.69 -5.21 -7.67
C LYS A 35 -3.22 -4.81 -7.50
N TYR A 36 -2.84 -3.63 -8.00
CA TYR A 36 -1.47 -3.13 -7.86
C TYR A 36 -1.07 -2.91 -6.39
N LEU A 37 -1.97 -2.38 -5.57
CA LEU A 37 -1.73 -2.17 -4.14
C LEU A 37 -1.58 -3.50 -3.40
N LEU A 38 -2.39 -4.50 -3.74
CA LEU A 38 -2.30 -5.84 -3.16
C LEU A 38 -0.97 -6.52 -3.53
N GLU A 39 -0.57 -6.49 -4.81
CA GLU A 39 0.72 -7.02 -5.25
C GLU A 39 1.89 -6.29 -4.58
N LYS A 40 1.84 -4.95 -4.51
CA LYS A 40 2.85 -4.14 -3.83
C LYS A 40 2.96 -4.51 -2.36
N LYS A 41 1.84 -4.73 -1.66
CA LYS A 41 1.82 -5.18 -0.27
C LYS A 41 2.48 -6.55 -0.12
N ARG A 42 2.06 -7.55 -0.90
CA ARG A 42 2.63 -8.92 -0.89
C ARG A 42 4.14 -8.88 -1.12
N LYS A 43 4.57 -8.10 -2.10
CA LYS A 43 6.00 -7.86 -2.40
C LYS A 43 6.77 -7.37 -1.17
N LYS A 44 6.24 -6.36 -0.48
CA LYS A 44 6.87 -5.77 0.72
C LYS A 44 6.89 -6.71 1.91
N VAL A 45 5.86 -7.56 2.07
CA VAL A 45 5.87 -8.61 3.09
C VAL A 45 6.97 -9.64 2.80
N LEU A 46 7.10 -10.10 1.55
CA LEU A 46 8.16 -11.03 1.16
C LEU A 46 9.56 -10.43 1.34
N GLU A 47 9.74 -9.16 0.97
CA GLU A 47 11.00 -8.42 1.20
C GLU A 47 11.36 -8.37 2.69
N ALA A 48 10.42 -7.99 3.56
CA ALA A 48 10.67 -7.94 5.01
C ALA A 48 10.99 -9.32 5.60
N LEU A 49 10.32 -10.38 5.12
CA LEU A 49 10.57 -11.76 5.54
C LEU A 49 11.84 -12.38 4.91
N VAL A 50 12.53 -11.65 4.02
CA VAL A 50 13.72 -12.10 3.29
C VAL A 50 13.44 -13.39 2.48
N ILE A 51 12.26 -13.46 1.87
CA ILE A 51 11.86 -14.57 1.00
C ILE A 51 12.11 -14.15 -0.45
N PRO A 52 12.97 -14.87 -1.20
CA PRO A 52 13.24 -14.55 -2.60
C PRO A 52 12.00 -14.80 -3.48
N TYR A 53 11.76 -13.91 -4.43
CA TYR A 53 10.68 -14.02 -5.41
C TYR A 53 11.10 -13.38 -6.73
N GLU A 54 10.40 -13.75 -7.80
CA GLU A 54 10.52 -13.15 -9.13
C GLU A 54 9.27 -12.31 -9.43
N ALA A 55 9.38 -11.37 -10.37
CA ALA A 55 8.29 -10.43 -10.67
C ALA A 55 7.00 -11.10 -11.16
N ASP A 56 7.09 -12.31 -11.71
CA ASP A 56 6.00 -13.09 -12.29
C ASP A 56 5.37 -14.11 -11.32
N ASN A 57 6.01 -14.38 -10.17
CA ASN A 57 5.57 -15.44 -9.24
C ASN A 57 5.20 -14.95 -7.83
N ILE A 58 5.12 -13.63 -7.62
CA ILE A 58 4.87 -13.00 -6.31
C ILE A 58 3.68 -13.62 -5.57
N GLU A 59 2.54 -13.77 -6.26
CA GLU A 59 1.33 -14.33 -5.66
C GLU A 59 1.51 -15.79 -5.23
N ALA A 60 2.10 -16.62 -6.10
CA ALA A 60 2.34 -18.03 -5.80
C ALA A 60 3.33 -18.21 -4.64
N VAL A 61 4.42 -17.44 -4.61
CA VAL A 61 5.41 -17.47 -3.53
C VAL A 61 4.78 -17.01 -2.22
N PHE A 62 4.00 -15.93 -2.24
CA PHE A 62 3.30 -15.44 -1.05
C PHE A 62 2.35 -16.49 -0.49
N THR A 63 1.43 -17.02 -1.30
CA THR A 63 0.42 -17.97 -0.82
C THR A 63 1.02 -19.31 -0.37
N SER A 64 2.15 -19.72 -0.95
CA SER A 64 2.82 -20.95 -0.52
C SER A 64 3.64 -20.78 0.76
N ASN A 65 4.27 -19.62 0.97
CA ASN A 65 5.22 -19.43 2.07
C ASN A 65 4.67 -18.65 3.26
N VAL A 66 3.57 -17.89 3.08
CA VAL A 66 3.06 -16.93 4.05
C VAL A 66 1.58 -17.18 4.32
N THR A 67 1.24 -17.36 5.59
CA THR A 67 -0.14 -17.40 6.07
C THR A 67 -0.50 -16.04 6.67
N ALA A 68 -1.61 -15.45 6.24
CA ALA A 68 -2.11 -14.18 6.77
C ALA A 68 -3.29 -14.45 7.72
N GLU A 69 -3.17 -14.01 8.96
CA GLU A 69 -4.20 -14.14 9.99
C GLU A 69 -4.53 -12.77 10.57
N GLU A 70 -5.80 -12.56 10.94
CA GLU A 70 -6.24 -11.33 11.57
C GLU A 70 -6.21 -11.50 13.10
N PHE A 71 -5.46 -10.63 13.77
CA PHE A 71 -5.32 -10.61 15.22
C PHE A 71 -5.47 -9.18 15.73
N ASP A 72 -6.47 -8.94 16.57
CA ASP A 72 -6.75 -7.62 17.19
C ASP A 72 -6.85 -6.47 16.16
N GLY A 73 -7.53 -6.74 15.02
CA GLY A 73 -7.69 -5.78 13.93
C GLY A 73 -6.41 -5.49 13.13
N LYS A 74 -5.37 -6.32 13.29
CA LYS A 74 -4.12 -6.25 12.53
C LYS A 74 -3.89 -7.55 11.77
N THR A 75 -3.38 -7.46 10.56
CA THR A 75 -2.95 -8.64 9.79
C THR A 75 -1.54 -9.03 10.22
N ILE A 76 -1.38 -10.27 10.67
CA ILE A 76 -0.09 -10.90 10.95
C ILE A 76 0.21 -11.89 9.84
N TYR A 77 1.41 -11.80 9.29
CA TYR A 77 1.91 -12.65 8.24
C TYR A 77 2.93 -13.61 8.83
N THR A 78 2.64 -14.91 8.83
CA THR A 78 3.52 -15.94 9.38
C THR A 78 4.16 -16.73 8.25
N ALA A 79 5.49 -16.73 8.19
CA ALA A 79 6.25 -17.54 7.25
C ALA A 79 6.33 -19.00 7.71
N GLN A 80 6.61 -19.91 6.78
CA GLN A 80 6.80 -21.34 7.09
C GLN A 80 7.92 -21.61 8.10
N ASP A 81 8.94 -20.76 8.15
CA ASP A 81 10.06 -20.88 9.10
C ASP A 81 9.72 -20.37 10.51
N GLY A 82 8.48 -19.89 10.73
CA GLY A 82 8.00 -19.35 11.99
C GLY A 82 8.24 -17.85 12.17
N SER A 83 8.90 -17.18 11.22
CA SER A 83 9.06 -15.72 11.23
C SER A 83 7.71 -15.04 11.10
N ILE A 84 7.53 -13.92 11.79
CA ILE A 84 6.28 -13.15 11.74
C ILE A 84 6.54 -11.77 11.16
N ALA A 85 5.60 -11.25 10.39
CA ALA A 85 5.62 -9.90 9.87
C ALA A 85 4.29 -9.21 10.09
N PHE A 86 4.32 -7.90 10.29
CA PHE A 86 3.14 -7.08 10.51
C PHE A 86 3.34 -5.68 9.98
N GLU A 87 2.23 -5.03 9.64
CA GLU A 87 2.24 -3.66 9.13
C GLU A 87 2.40 -2.64 10.26
N PHE A 88 3.17 -1.59 9.97
CA PHE A 88 3.31 -0.44 10.83
C PHE A 88 3.01 0.85 10.06
N ALA A 89 2.56 1.87 10.79
CA ALA A 89 2.42 3.22 10.28
C ALA A 89 2.80 4.21 11.38
N GLY A 90 3.53 5.26 11.01
CA GLY A 90 3.98 6.29 11.93
C GLY A 90 3.95 7.69 11.30
N PRO A 91 3.84 8.76 12.10
CA PRO A 91 3.90 10.12 11.60
C PRO A 91 5.31 10.47 11.11
N ALA A 92 5.41 11.25 10.04
CA ALA A 92 6.66 11.88 9.60
C ALA A 92 6.40 13.34 9.18
N SER A 93 7.40 14.02 8.62
CA SER A 93 7.38 15.47 8.39
C SER A 93 6.40 15.88 7.29
N GLN A 94 6.27 15.10 6.22
CA GLN A 94 5.43 15.45 5.05
C GLN A 94 4.25 14.49 4.83
N GLY A 95 4.11 13.50 5.69
CA GLY A 95 3.03 12.51 5.65
C GLY A 95 3.39 11.30 6.49
N PRO A 96 2.46 10.37 6.72
CA PRO A 96 2.78 9.13 7.40
C PRO A 96 3.73 8.28 6.55
N ILE A 97 4.60 7.52 7.23
CA ILE A 97 5.37 6.43 6.64
C ILE A 97 4.70 5.12 7.07
N SER A 98 4.49 4.21 6.13
CA SER A 98 3.99 2.87 6.41
C SER A 98 4.85 1.81 5.76
N GLY A 99 4.90 0.65 6.39
CA GLY A 99 5.73 -0.46 5.95
C GLY A 99 5.38 -1.77 6.66
N VAL A 100 6.24 -2.75 6.46
CA VAL A 100 6.20 -4.06 7.09
C VAL A 100 7.47 -4.24 7.89
N ILE A 101 7.33 -4.73 9.11
CA ILE A 101 8.44 -5.20 9.94
C ILE A 101 8.29 -6.71 10.08
N ALA A 102 9.39 -7.43 9.92
CA ALA A 102 9.49 -8.85 10.18
C ALA A 102 10.39 -9.15 11.36
N LEU A 103 10.02 -10.15 12.16
CA LEU A 103 10.76 -10.67 13.29
C LEU A 103 11.19 -12.11 13.02
N SER A 104 12.31 -12.50 13.62
CA SER A 104 12.78 -13.89 13.67
C SER A 104 11.76 -14.80 14.37
N PRO A 105 11.87 -16.13 14.19
CA PRO A 105 10.92 -17.08 14.80
C PRO A 105 10.86 -17.03 16.34
N ASP A 106 11.97 -16.69 16.99
CA ASP A 106 12.06 -16.46 18.44
C ASP A 106 11.51 -15.09 18.89
N LYS A 107 11.24 -14.19 17.94
CA LYS A 107 10.74 -12.82 18.12
C LYS A 107 11.72 -11.90 18.86
N GLU A 108 12.99 -12.29 18.97
CA GLU A 108 14.02 -11.52 19.67
C GLU A 108 14.80 -10.59 18.73
N ALA A 109 14.76 -10.85 17.42
CA ALA A 109 15.47 -10.06 16.41
C ALA A 109 14.56 -9.58 15.28
N LEU A 110 14.92 -8.45 14.69
CA LEU A 110 14.37 -7.99 13.42
C LEU A 110 14.96 -8.83 12.29
N LYS A 111 14.10 -9.40 11.46
CA LYS A 111 14.49 -10.11 10.25
C LYS A 111 14.65 -9.16 9.06
N GLY A 112 13.81 -8.13 8.98
CA GLY A 112 13.87 -7.13 7.94
C GLY A 112 12.76 -6.09 8.03
N ILE A 113 12.94 -4.97 7.34
CA ILE A 113 11.98 -3.88 7.24
C ILE A 113 11.78 -3.54 5.75
N ALA A 114 10.52 -3.33 5.35
CA ALA A 114 10.18 -2.92 3.99
C ALA A 114 9.17 -1.79 3.99
N ILE A 115 9.52 -0.65 3.39
CA ILE A 115 8.63 0.52 3.31
C ILE A 115 7.61 0.35 2.17
N ILE A 116 6.33 0.48 2.49
CA ILE A 116 5.21 0.44 1.53
C ILE A 116 4.94 1.83 0.97
N GLN A 117 4.84 2.85 1.83
CA GLN A 117 4.46 4.20 1.43
C GLN A 117 5.19 5.25 2.27
N GLN A 118 5.58 6.33 1.59
CA GLN A 118 6.16 7.54 2.19
C GLN A 118 5.89 8.73 1.25
N SER A 119 5.89 9.94 1.80
CA SER A 119 5.71 11.19 1.06
C SER A 119 6.81 12.22 1.39
N GLU A 120 7.96 11.76 1.89
CA GLU A 120 9.05 12.64 2.28
C GLU A 120 9.76 13.26 1.08
N THR A 121 10.48 14.36 1.33
CA THR A 121 11.24 15.04 0.28
C THR A 121 12.30 14.12 -0.31
N PRO A 122 12.38 14.00 -1.66
CA PRO A 122 13.46 13.29 -2.32
C PRO A 122 14.84 13.80 -1.88
N GLY A 123 15.73 12.89 -1.49
CA GLY A 123 17.10 13.18 -1.07
C GLY A 123 17.27 13.57 0.41
N LEU A 124 16.18 13.76 1.15
CA LEU A 124 16.21 13.99 2.60
C LEU A 124 15.58 12.80 3.33
N GLY A 125 14.27 12.85 3.55
CA GLY A 125 13.54 11.79 4.26
C GLY A 125 13.29 10.56 3.38
N SER A 126 13.38 10.67 2.05
CA SER A 126 13.23 9.50 1.16
C SER A 126 14.34 8.46 1.30
N ARG A 127 15.43 8.78 2.01
CA ARG A 127 16.58 7.88 2.26
C ARG A 127 16.21 6.63 3.06
N VAL A 128 15.05 6.62 3.71
CA VAL A 128 14.47 5.41 4.34
C VAL A 128 14.17 4.29 3.32
N LEU A 129 14.20 4.59 2.03
CA LEU A 129 14.06 3.60 0.96
C LEU A 129 15.39 2.98 0.52
N ASP A 130 16.52 3.54 0.96
CA ASP A 130 17.84 3.06 0.56
C ASP A 130 18.14 1.72 1.25
N PRO A 131 18.57 0.68 0.51
CA PRO A 131 18.83 -0.65 1.09
C PRO A 131 19.87 -0.66 2.21
N GLU A 132 20.78 0.32 2.25
CA GLU A 132 21.79 0.44 3.31
C GLU A 132 21.20 0.89 4.66
N ASN A 133 19.97 1.42 4.66
CA ASN A 133 19.29 1.94 5.85
C ASN A 133 18.18 1.02 6.37
N LEU A 134 18.03 -0.18 5.79
CA LEU A 134 16.94 -1.14 6.04
C LEU A 134 17.44 -2.49 6.53
#